data_AF-A0A453C580-F1
#
_entry.id   AF-A0A453C580-F1
#
_cell.length_a   1.000
_cell.length_b   1.000
_cell.length_c   1.000
_cell.angle_alpha   90.00
_cell.angle_beta   90.00
_cell.angle_gamma   90.00
#
_symmetry.space_group_name_H-M   'P 1'
#
loop_
_entity.id
_entity.type
_entity.pdbx_description
1 polymer ?
#
loop_
_entity_poly.entity_id
_entity_poly.type
_entity_poly.pdbx_seq_one_letter_code
_entity_poly.pdbx_strand_id
1 'polypeptide(L)'
;MFLTNTFLIPYMAIRLNDVDKNQPPPQTSKLSSLMVRGASGVGITGGLVCILSIVWAFFGRADADFGGVLDRWQYAQDYVLTERLAYAFLWDILLYSIFQPWLIGDNLQNVKPKAREFVNVARFIPVVGIVAYLL
;
A
#
# COMPACT_ATOMS: atom_id res chain seq x y z
N MET A 1 2.04 14.51 -7.71
CA MET A 1 0.84 14.77 -6.87
C MET A 1 0.88 13.91 -5.59
N PHE A 2 2.03 13.87 -4.91
CA PHE A 2 2.40 12.85 -3.92
C PHE A 2 2.32 13.36 -2.47
N LEU A 3 2.80 14.60 -2.24
CA LEU A 3 2.83 15.25 -0.92
C LEU A 3 1.45 15.49 -0.31
N THR A 4 0.40 15.61 -1.11
CA THR A 4 -0.96 15.75 -0.57
C THR A 4 -1.51 14.41 -0.13
N ASN A 5 -1.39 13.32 -0.88
CA ASN A 5 -2.09 12.05 -0.56
C ASN A 5 -1.46 11.31 0.64
N THR A 6 -0.12 11.25 0.70
CA THR A 6 0.60 10.53 1.77
C THR A 6 0.42 11.18 3.14
N PHE A 7 0.25 12.50 3.21
CA PHE A 7 -0.03 13.22 4.45
C PHE A 7 -1.53 13.39 4.75
N LEU A 8 -2.40 13.36 3.72
CA LEU A 8 -3.86 13.43 3.89
C LEU A 8 -4.38 12.20 4.65
N ILE A 9 -3.83 11.02 4.38
CA ILE A 9 -4.29 9.77 5.00
C ILE A 9 -4.02 9.77 6.52
N PRO A 10 -2.80 10.06 7.03
CA PRO A 10 -2.55 10.26 8.46
C PRO A 10 -3.38 11.40 9.04
N TYR A 11 -3.48 12.54 8.35
CA TYR A 11 -4.25 13.69 8.81
C TYR A 11 -5.75 13.37 8.99
N MET A 12 -6.35 12.65 8.04
CA MET A 12 -7.73 12.16 8.13
C MET A 12 -7.91 11.13 9.23
N ALA A 13 -6.94 10.23 9.44
CA ALA A 13 -6.98 9.25 10.53
C ALA A 13 -6.91 9.90 11.92
N ILE A 14 -6.03 10.90 12.11
CA ILE A 14 -5.97 11.68 13.37
C ILE A 14 -7.32 12.37 13.63
N ARG A 15 -7.90 13.01 12.60
CA ARG A 15 -9.18 13.72 12.72
C ARG A 15 -10.38 12.78 12.97
N LEU A 16 -10.37 11.58 12.41
CA LEU A 16 -11.41 10.56 12.64
C LEU A 16 -11.31 9.94 14.03
N ASN A 17 -10.12 9.88 14.63
CA ASN A 17 -9.92 9.38 15.99
C ASN A 17 -10.45 10.34 17.07
N ASP A 18 -10.58 11.63 16.74
CA ASP A 18 -11.21 12.66 17.60
C ASP A 18 -12.75 12.62 17.57
N VAL A 19 -13.36 11.72 16.79
CA VAL A 19 -14.81 11.53 16.81
C VAL A 19 -15.20 10.81 18.09
N ASP A 20 -16.00 11.48 18.93
CA ASP A 20 -16.52 10.96 20.19
C ASP A 20 -17.17 9.59 19.96
N LYS A 21 -16.63 8.55 20.61
CA LYS A 21 -17.10 7.16 20.50
C LYS A 21 -18.55 6.98 20.99
N ASN A 22 -19.12 7.99 21.66
CA ASN A 22 -20.51 8.03 22.10
C ASN A 22 -21.48 8.64 21.07
N GLN A 23 -20.97 9.19 19.95
CA GLN A 23 -21.83 9.66 18.88
C GLN A 23 -22.29 8.47 18.00
N PRO A 24 -23.58 8.40 17.63
CA PRO A 24 -24.06 7.36 16.71
C PRO A 24 -23.27 7.46 15.40
N PRO A 25 -22.88 6.32 14.80
CA PRO A 25 -22.04 6.33 13.62
C PRO A 25 -22.71 7.16 12.52
N PRO A 26 -21.98 8.10 11.88
CA PRO A 26 -22.54 8.92 10.82
C PRO A 26 -23.13 8.00 9.74
N GLN A 27 -24.35 8.31 9.27
CA GLN A 27 -25.04 7.50 8.27
C GLN A 27 -24.15 7.33 7.04
N THR A 28 -23.66 6.09 6.84
CA THR A 28 -22.81 5.77 5.71
C THR A 28 -23.65 5.85 4.43
N SER A 29 -23.25 6.67 3.48
CA SER A 29 -23.96 6.79 2.22
C SER A 29 -23.90 5.44 1.47
N LYS A 30 -24.92 5.14 0.65
CA LYS A 30 -24.96 3.90 -0.15
C LYS A 30 -23.72 3.72 -1.04
N LEU A 31 -23.10 4.82 -1.48
CA LEU A 31 -21.83 4.84 -2.21
C LEU A 31 -20.65 4.40 -1.34
N SER A 32 -20.59 4.88 -0.10
CA SER A 32 -19.56 4.46 0.87
C SER A 32 -19.66 2.96 1.16
N SER A 33 -20.88 2.43 1.33
CA SER A 33 -21.11 0.99 1.52
C SER A 33 -20.68 0.14 0.31
N LEU A 34 -20.91 0.63 -0.92
CA LEU A 34 -20.43 -0.03 -2.14
C LEU A 34 -18.90 -0.02 -2.27
N MET A 35 -18.25 1.10 -1.94
CA MET A 35 -16.78 1.18 -1.92
C MET A 35 -16.17 0.23 -0.88
N VAL A 36 -16.75 0.15 0.32
CA VAL A 36 -16.27 -0.76 1.37
C VAL A 36 -16.47 -2.23 0.99
N ARG A 37 -17.55 -2.58 0.30
CA ARG A 37 -17.77 -3.95 -0.22
C ARG A 37 -16.79 -4.33 -1.34
N GLY A 38 -16.32 -3.35 -2.12
CA GLY A 38 -15.34 -3.56 -3.20
C GLY A 38 -13.88 -3.60 -2.73
N ALA A 39 -13.60 -3.25 -1.47
CA ALA A 39 -12.26 -3.15 -0.91
C ALA A 39 -11.41 -4.43 -1.10
N SER A 40 -12.03 -5.59 -0.89
CA SER A 40 -11.35 -6.89 -1.06
C SER A 40 -10.98 -7.18 -2.53
N GLY A 41 -11.79 -6.74 -3.49
CA GLY A 41 -11.47 -6.85 -4.91
C GLY A 41 -10.25 -6.01 -5.32
N VAL A 42 -10.11 -4.82 -4.72
CA VAL A 42 -8.94 -3.95 -4.94
C VAL A 42 -7.67 -4.57 -4.33
N GLY A 43 -7.77 -5.16 -3.13
CA GLY A 43 -6.67 -5.87 -2.50
C GLY A 43 -6.18 -7.06 -3.33
N ILE A 44 -7.10 -7.91 -3.81
CA ILE A 44 -6.77 -9.08 -4.64
C ILE A 44 -6.15 -8.64 -5.97
N THR A 45 -6.76 -7.68 -6.66
CA THR A 45 -6.25 -7.21 -7.96
C THR A 45 -4.87 -6.57 -7.80
N GLY A 46 -4.68 -5.74 -6.78
CA GLY A 46 -3.38 -5.12 -6.47
C GLY A 46 -2.30 -6.15 -6.12
N GLY A 47 -2.63 -7.15 -5.30
CA GLY A 47 -1.74 -8.25 -4.98
C GLY A 47 -1.33 -9.07 -6.21
N LEU A 48 -2.29 -9.38 -7.08
CA LEU A 48 -2.05 -10.14 -8.31
C LEU A 48 -1.16 -9.36 -9.28
N VAL A 49 -1.44 -8.08 -9.50
CA VAL A 49 -0.60 -7.21 -10.34
C VAL A 49 0.82 -7.10 -9.78
N CYS A 50 0.98 -7.01 -8.46
CA CYS A 50 2.30 -7.00 -7.82
C CYS A 50 3.09 -8.30 -8.10
N ILE A 51 2.45 -9.46 -7.91
CA ILE A 51 3.08 -10.76 -8.20
C ILE A 51 3.46 -10.86 -9.68
N LEU A 52 2.56 -10.50 -10.60
CA LEU A 52 2.84 -10.50 -12.03
C LEU A 52 3.99 -9.57 -12.40
N SER A 53 4.10 -8.42 -11.74
CA SER A 53 5.18 -7.45 -11.97
C SER A 53 6.54 -8.01 -11.53
N ILE A 54 6.59 -8.73 -10.40
CA ILE A 54 7.80 -9.41 -9.93
C ILE A 54 8.21 -10.51 -10.91
N VAL A 55 7.26 -11.37 -11.30
CA VAL A 55 7.53 -12.44 -12.28
C VAL A 55 8.03 -11.85 -13.60
N TRP A 56 7.41 -10.78 -14.08
CA TRP A 56 7.82 -10.10 -15.30
C TRP A 56 9.20 -9.44 -15.18
N ALA A 57 9.55 -8.87 -14.02
CA ALA A 57 10.86 -8.26 -13.79
C ALA A 57 12.01 -9.27 -13.91
N PHE A 58 11.79 -10.52 -13.50
CA PHE A 58 12.79 -11.60 -13.62
C PHE A 58 12.74 -12.34 -14.96
N PHE A 59 11.55 -12.65 -15.47
CA PHE A 59 11.38 -13.57 -16.61
C PHE A 59 10.85 -12.93 -17.90
N GLY A 60 10.25 -11.73 -17.84
CA GLY A 60 9.55 -11.12 -18.97
C GLY A 60 10.43 -10.77 -20.16
N ARG A 61 11.76 -10.72 -19.96
CA ARG A 61 12.78 -10.50 -20.99
C ARG A 61 14.06 -11.28 -20.67
N ALA A 62 13.93 -12.59 -20.49
CA ALA A 62 15.10 -13.47 -20.39
C ALA A 62 15.81 -13.65 -21.76
N ASP A 63 15.08 -13.51 -22.87
CA ASP A 63 15.57 -13.77 -24.24
C ASP A 63 16.28 -12.57 -24.89
N ALA A 64 16.26 -11.40 -24.24
CA ALA A 64 16.86 -10.20 -24.78
C ALA A 64 18.11 -9.87 -23.97
N ASP A 65 19.23 -9.71 -24.68
CA ASP A 65 20.62 -9.54 -24.23
C ASP A 65 20.86 -8.24 -23.42
N PHE A 66 20.01 -7.98 -22.42
CA PHE A 66 19.99 -6.77 -21.59
C PHE A 66 20.95 -6.85 -20.40
N GLY A 67 22.06 -7.57 -20.55
CA GLY A 67 23.04 -7.76 -19.48
C GLY A 67 22.54 -8.62 -18.32
N GLY A 68 23.43 -8.85 -17.36
CA GLY A 68 23.17 -9.65 -16.17
C GLY A 68 22.30 -8.93 -15.13
N VAL A 69 21.99 -9.62 -14.03
CA VAL A 69 21.25 -9.04 -12.88
C VAL A 69 21.95 -7.79 -12.32
N LEU A 70 23.28 -7.77 -12.37
CA LEU A 70 24.09 -6.66 -11.88
C LEU A 70 23.91 -5.39 -12.73
N ASP A 71 23.91 -5.53 -14.05
CA ASP A 71 23.72 -4.41 -15.00
C ASP A 71 22.32 -3.81 -14.85
N ARG A 72 21.31 -4.68 -14.66
CA ARG A 72 19.92 -4.27 -14.39
C ARG A 72 19.78 -3.52 -13.07
N TRP A 73 20.51 -3.93 -12.03
CA TRP A 73 20.53 -3.25 -10.74
C TRP A 73 21.18 -1.86 -10.83
N GLN A 74 22.32 -1.76 -11.52
CA GLN A 74 22.98 -0.47 -11.77
C GLN A 74 22.08 0.48 -12.56
N TYR A 75 21.45 -0.01 -13.63
CA TYR A 75 20.47 0.78 -14.39
C TYR A 75 19.30 1.24 -13.52
N ALA A 76 18.76 0.38 -12.65
CA ALA A 76 17.67 0.75 -11.76
C ALA A 76 18.08 1.86 -10.77
N GLN A 77 19.30 1.79 -10.22
CA GLN A 77 19.85 2.82 -9.35
C GLN A 77 19.99 4.16 -10.08
N ASP A 78 20.60 4.15 -11.27
CA ASP A 78 20.77 5.37 -12.08
C ASP A 78 19.43 5.96 -12.51
N TYR A 79 18.48 5.12 -12.89
CA TYR A 79 17.12 5.52 -13.23
C TYR A 79 16.42 6.21 -12.05
N VAL A 80 16.48 5.64 -10.85
CA VAL A 80 15.87 6.23 -9.65
C VAL A 80 16.48 7.58 -9.29
N LEU A 81 17.79 7.77 -9.51
CA LEU A 81 18.48 9.03 -9.19
C LEU A 81 18.31 10.11 -10.27
N THR A 82 18.19 9.71 -11.54
CA THR A 82 18.09 10.64 -12.67
C THR A 82 16.66 11.10 -12.89
N GLU A 83 15.70 10.17 -12.78
CA GLU A 83 14.29 10.47 -13.01
C GLU A 83 13.60 10.92 -11.73
N ARG A 84 13.15 12.18 -11.72
CA ARG A 84 12.44 12.77 -10.58
C ARG A 84 11.19 11.99 -10.19
N LEU A 85 10.52 11.36 -11.15
CA LEU A 85 9.33 10.54 -10.91
C LEU A 85 9.68 9.29 -10.10
N ALA A 86 10.73 8.57 -10.49
CA ALA A 86 11.20 7.37 -9.83
C ALA A 86 11.73 7.67 -8.42
N TYR A 87 12.48 8.78 -8.30
CA TYR A 87 12.92 9.30 -7.01
C TYR A 87 11.76 9.60 -6.06
N ALA A 88 10.72 10.30 -6.54
CA ALA A 88 9.54 10.58 -5.74
C ALA A 88 8.83 9.28 -5.30
N PHE A 89 8.73 8.29 -6.19
CA PHE A 89 8.16 6.98 -5.91
C PHE A 89 8.87 6.25 -4.76
N LEU A 90 10.21 6.33 -4.70
CA LEU A 90 11.00 5.78 -3.61
C LEU A 90 10.64 6.42 -2.27
N TRP A 91 10.52 7.75 -2.24
CA TRP A 91 10.14 8.48 -1.03
C TRP A 91 8.73 8.14 -0.56
N ASP A 92 7.76 7.95 -1.47
CA ASP A 92 6.44 7.50 -1.04
C ASP A 92 6.50 6.11 -0.42
N ILE A 93 7.23 5.15 -1.02
CA ILE A 93 7.36 3.80 -0.43
C ILE A 93 7.95 3.89 0.98
N LEU A 94 8.98 4.72 1.18
CA LEU A 94 9.58 4.96 2.49
C LEU A 94 8.57 5.55 3.49
N LEU A 95 7.85 6.59 3.09
CA LEU A 95 6.84 7.23 3.94
C LEU A 95 5.68 6.29 4.26
N TYR A 96 5.18 5.54 3.27
CA TYR A 96 4.16 4.50 3.49
C TYR A 96 4.66 3.45 4.46
N SER A 97 5.92 3.03 4.39
CA SER A 97 6.48 2.04 5.33
C SER A 97 6.46 2.51 6.79
N ILE A 98 6.49 3.83 7.04
CA ILE A 98 6.45 4.42 8.38
C ILE A 98 4.99 4.66 8.82
N PHE A 99 4.17 5.26 7.95
CA PHE A 99 2.81 5.67 8.32
C PHE A 99 1.79 4.54 8.28
N GLN A 100 1.97 3.56 7.39
CA GLN A 100 1.02 2.46 7.24
C GLN A 100 0.92 1.56 8.49
N PRO A 101 2.02 1.17 9.17
CA PRO A 101 1.95 0.42 10.43
C PRO A 101 1.14 1.11 11.51
N TRP A 102 1.26 2.43 11.57
CA TRP A 102 0.55 3.27 12.51
C TRP A 102 -0.95 3.30 12.17
N LEU A 103 -1.30 3.51 10.90
CA LEU A 103 -2.69 3.58 10.42
C LEU A 103 -3.44 2.24 10.53
N ILE A 104 -2.81 1.15 10.09
CA ILE A 104 -3.38 -0.20 10.17
C ILE A 104 -3.41 -0.69 11.61
N GLY A 105 -2.40 -0.30 12.42
CA GLY A 105 -2.33 -0.63 13.84
C GLY A 105 -3.50 -0.11 14.64
N ASP A 106 -3.92 1.14 14.39
CA ASP A 106 -5.08 1.75 15.05
C ASP A 106 -6.40 1.11 14.61
N ASN A 107 -6.48 0.65 13.35
CA ASN A 107 -7.67 0.05 12.75
C ASN A 107 -7.73 -1.50 12.90
N LEU A 108 -6.81 -2.11 13.65
CA LEU A 108 -6.70 -3.58 13.77
C LEU A 108 -7.95 -4.24 14.39
N GLN A 109 -8.80 -3.45 15.06
CA GLN A 109 -10.05 -3.92 15.67
C GLN A 109 -11.12 -4.28 14.62
N ASN A 110 -11.06 -3.69 13.43
CA ASN A 110 -12.01 -3.93 12.34
C ASN A 110 -11.60 -5.10 11.44
N VAL A 111 -10.43 -5.70 11.67
CA VAL A 111 -9.93 -6.87 10.92
C VAL A 111 -10.46 -8.17 11.55
N LYS A 112 -10.76 -9.16 10.70
CA LYS A 112 -11.21 -10.49 11.14
C LYS A 112 -10.20 -11.08 12.15
N PRO A 113 -10.64 -11.68 13.27
CA PRO A 113 -9.75 -12.17 14.33
C PRO A 113 -8.70 -13.18 13.84
N LYS A 114 -9.02 -13.98 12.80
CA LYS A 114 -8.09 -14.94 12.18
C LYS A 114 -6.99 -14.30 11.34
N ALA A 115 -7.19 -13.09 10.79
CA ALA A 115 -6.22 -12.38 9.96
C ALA A 115 -5.39 -11.35 10.74
N ARG A 116 -5.78 -11.08 12.00
CA ARG A 116 -5.24 -10.00 12.82
C ARG A 116 -3.74 -10.14 13.11
N GLU A 117 -3.28 -11.36 13.36
CA GLU A 117 -1.86 -11.64 13.62
C GLU A 117 -1.01 -11.46 12.36
N PHE A 118 -1.51 -11.94 11.21
CA PHE A 118 -0.85 -11.75 9.91
C PHE A 118 -0.80 -10.27 9.50
N VAL A 119 -1.90 -9.53 9.68
CA VAL A 119 -1.94 -8.08 9.38
C VAL A 119 -1.00 -7.29 10.29
N ASN A 120 -0.83 -7.69 11.56
CA ASN A 120 0.07 -7.02 12.49
C ASN A 120 1.55 -7.12 12.09
N VAL A 121 1.93 -8.20 11.39
CA VAL A 121 3.27 -8.37 10.82
C VAL A 121 3.36 -7.74 9.43
N ALA A 122 2.35 -7.94 8.60
CA ALA A 122 2.31 -7.45 7.22
C ALA A 122 2.25 -5.91 7.13
N ARG A 123 1.74 -5.22 8.15
CA ARG A 123 1.58 -3.74 8.14
C ARG A 123 2.87 -2.96 7.90
N PHE A 124 4.04 -3.54 8.22
CA PHE A 124 5.36 -2.94 8.02
C PHE A 124 5.83 -2.94 6.56
N ILE A 125 5.24 -3.76 5.71
CA ILE A 125 5.56 -3.82 4.29
C ILE A 125 4.41 -3.13 3.55
N PRO A 126 4.65 -1.99 2.86
CA PRO A 126 3.57 -1.18 2.30
C PRO A 126 2.53 -1.97 1.49
N VAL A 127 2.96 -2.62 0.43
CA VAL A 127 2.07 -3.34 -0.48
C VAL A 127 1.42 -4.55 0.21
N VAL A 128 2.20 -5.32 0.96
CA VAL A 128 1.72 -6.56 1.60
C VAL A 128 0.74 -6.24 2.74
N GLY A 129 1.00 -5.19 3.52
CA GLY A 129 0.13 -4.77 4.61
C GLY A 129 -1.22 -4.23 4.14
N ILE A 130 -1.25 -3.49 3.02
CA ILE A 130 -2.52 -3.05 2.41
C ILE A 130 -3.30 -4.23 1.86
N VAL A 131 -2.65 -5.15 1.13
CA VAL A 131 -3.31 -6.35 0.60
C VAL A 131 -3.86 -7.20 1.74
N ALA A 132 -3.09 -7.41 2.81
CA ALA A 132 -3.52 -8.18 3.97
C ALA A 132 -4.67 -7.50 4.74
N TYR A 133 -4.65 -6.16 4.84
CA TYR A 133 -5.70 -5.41 5.53
C TYR A 133 -7.03 -5.40 4.76
N LEU A 134 -6.98 -5.41 3.42
CA LEU A 134 -8.17 -5.38 2.56
C LEU A 134 -8.86 -6.76 2.42
N LEU A 135 -8.30 -7.85 2.96
CA LEU A 135 -8.71 -9.25 2.75
C LEU A 135 -9.38 -9.85 4.00
#